data_AF-A0A1A9A4X8-F1
#
_entry.id   AF-A0A1A9A4X8-F1
#
_cell.length_a   1.000
_cell.length_b   1.000
_cell.length_c   1.000
_cell.angle_alpha   90.00
_cell.angle_beta   90.00
_cell.angle_gamma   90.00
#
_symmetry.space_group_name_H-M   'P 1'
#
loop_
_entity.id
_entity.type
_entity.pdbx_description
1 polymer ?
#
loop_
_entity_poly.entity_id
_entity_poly.type
_entity_poly.pdbx_seq_one_letter_code
_entity_poly.pdbx_strand_id
1 'polypeptide(L)'
;MGAPRRAAAVVAALTAATALTATPAYAATGTVDTGPLRPVDAVDVQRYAGDWYQVAAIPQLFEIQCWKNVKARYDVQTDGTIGVRNTCRTIVGSTSTVTGRARSENPPANSALTVSFLRLGDRWIYLNGPNYVIIGLDPEYRWAVVGDPDRSSGFVLSREPALDAGQLAAAKAVLTANGYDLCDFRTTRQDGGARAGAFC
;
A
#
# COMPACT_ATOMS: atom_id res chain seq x y z
N MET A 1 11.87 -97.80 18.31
CA MET A 1 13.03 -96.90 18.13
C MET A 1 12.55 -95.77 17.23
N GLY A 2 12.20 -94.61 17.82
CA GLY A 2 11.51 -93.52 17.14
C GLY A 2 12.47 -92.61 16.39
N ALA A 3 12.14 -92.28 15.15
CA ALA A 3 12.75 -91.19 14.39
C ALA A 3 11.63 -90.22 13.94
N PRO A 4 11.84 -88.90 14.03
CA PRO A 4 10.74 -87.92 13.97
C PRO A 4 10.35 -87.56 12.53
N ARG A 5 9.06 -87.30 12.35
CA ARG A 5 8.46 -86.65 11.18
C ARG A 5 8.96 -85.21 11.10
N ARG A 6 9.60 -84.82 10.00
CA ARG A 6 9.82 -83.40 9.64
C ARG A 6 8.86 -83.04 8.51
N ALA A 7 7.90 -82.17 8.83
CA ALA A 7 6.97 -81.57 7.88
C ALA A 7 7.71 -80.58 6.98
N ALA A 8 7.46 -80.64 5.67
CA ALA A 8 7.93 -79.66 4.70
C ALA A 8 7.05 -78.40 4.81
N ALA A 9 7.66 -77.25 5.08
CA ALA A 9 6.99 -75.96 4.97
C ALA A 9 7.21 -75.40 3.56
N VAL A 10 6.11 -75.24 2.82
CA VAL A 10 6.08 -74.55 1.51
C VAL A 10 6.16 -73.05 1.77
N VAL A 11 7.21 -72.40 1.27
CA VAL A 11 7.35 -70.93 1.28
C VAL A 11 6.64 -70.38 0.05
N ALA A 12 5.47 -69.76 0.24
CA ALA A 12 4.78 -69.00 -0.79
C ALA A 12 5.34 -67.56 -0.84
N ALA A 13 5.90 -67.18 -1.99
CA ALA A 13 6.38 -65.83 -2.24
C ALA A 13 5.20 -64.88 -2.54
N LEU A 14 5.06 -63.82 -1.74
CA LEU A 14 4.11 -62.73 -1.96
C LEU A 14 4.87 -61.53 -2.55
N THR A 15 4.67 -61.27 -3.84
CA THR A 15 5.10 -60.04 -4.51
C THR A 15 4.13 -58.91 -4.20
N ALA A 16 4.57 -57.89 -3.46
CA ALA A 16 3.80 -56.68 -3.19
C ALA A 16 3.92 -55.70 -4.37
N ALA A 17 2.79 -55.37 -5.01
CA ALA A 17 2.70 -54.30 -6.00
C ALA A 17 2.48 -52.95 -5.30
N THR A 18 3.42 -52.03 -5.41
CA THR A 18 3.32 -50.67 -4.89
C THR A 18 2.55 -49.77 -5.86
N ALA A 19 1.36 -49.33 -5.46
CA ALA A 19 0.59 -48.32 -6.16
C ALA A 19 1.16 -46.92 -5.84
N LEU A 20 1.64 -46.21 -6.86
CA LEU A 20 2.20 -44.86 -6.75
C LEU A 20 1.05 -43.85 -6.77
N THR A 21 0.68 -43.29 -5.62
CA THR A 21 -0.28 -42.19 -5.53
C THR A 21 0.44 -40.87 -5.76
N ALA A 22 0.17 -40.21 -6.89
CA ALA A 22 0.64 -38.86 -7.16
C ALA A 22 -0.20 -37.85 -6.36
N THR A 23 0.39 -37.20 -5.37
CA THR A 23 -0.22 -36.07 -4.66
C THR A 23 -0.06 -34.80 -5.50
N PRO A 24 -1.12 -34.00 -5.71
CA PRO A 24 -0.99 -32.72 -6.39
C PRO A 24 -0.22 -31.76 -5.48
N ALA A 25 0.91 -31.25 -5.98
CA ALA A 25 1.67 -30.21 -5.31
C ALA A 25 0.87 -28.90 -5.39
N TYR A 26 0.33 -28.45 -4.25
CA TYR A 26 -0.14 -27.07 -4.11
C TYR A 26 1.08 -26.15 -4.20
N ALA A 27 1.16 -25.34 -5.26
CA ALA A 27 2.14 -24.28 -5.35
C ALA A 27 1.85 -23.26 -4.24
N ALA A 28 2.68 -23.23 -3.21
CA ALA A 28 2.68 -22.14 -2.25
C ALA A 28 3.03 -20.85 -2.99
N THR A 29 2.09 -19.91 -3.06
CA THR A 29 2.38 -18.53 -3.47
C THR A 29 3.32 -17.94 -2.44
N GLY A 30 4.62 -17.94 -2.72
CA GLY A 30 5.61 -17.29 -1.88
C GLY A 30 5.29 -15.81 -1.78
N THR A 31 5.12 -15.30 -0.56
CA THR A 31 5.18 -13.87 -0.29
C THR A 31 6.58 -13.42 -0.70
N VAL A 32 6.69 -12.67 -1.79
CA VAL A 32 7.96 -12.05 -2.18
C VAL A 32 8.31 -11.06 -1.07
N ASP A 33 9.35 -11.35 -0.30
CA ASP A 33 9.91 -10.39 0.64
C ASP A 33 10.49 -9.23 -0.17
N THR A 34 9.73 -8.14 -0.23
CA THR A 34 10.10 -6.91 -0.94
C THR A 34 10.96 -5.98 -0.08
N GLY A 35 11.35 -6.42 1.12
CA GLY A 35 12.09 -5.63 2.09
C GLY A 35 11.29 -4.45 2.66
N PRO A 36 11.90 -3.67 3.56
CA PRO A 36 11.28 -2.47 4.10
C PRO A 36 11.08 -1.41 3.01
N LEU A 37 10.04 -0.58 3.16
CA LEU A 37 9.90 0.66 2.39
C LEU A 37 11.14 1.54 2.57
N ARG A 38 11.46 2.32 1.55
CA ARG A 38 12.59 3.26 1.55
C ARG A 38 12.04 4.69 1.53
N PRO A 39 11.91 5.36 2.69
CA PRO A 39 11.50 6.75 2.74
C PRO A 39 12.55 7.65 2.08
N VAL A 40 12.12 8.84 1.65
CA VAL A 40 13.06 9.92 1.30
C VAL A 40 13.83 10.38 2.53
N ASP A 41 15.03 10.92 2.32
CA ASP A 41 15.96 11.29 3.40
C ASP A 41 15.36 12.30 4.39
N ALA A 42 14.67 13.33 3.86
CA ALA A 42 14.02 14.35 4.67
C ALA A 42 12.87 15.03 3.92
N VAL A 43 11.90 15.52 4.68
CA VAL A 43 10.75 16.30 4.22
C VAL A 43 10.65 17.59 5.02
N ASP A 44 10.69 18.70 4.30
CA ASP A 44 10.30 20.01 4.82
C ASP A 44 8.77 20.07 4.87
N VAL A 45 8.22 19.91 6.08
CA VAL A 45 6.77 19.88 6.31
C VAL A 45 6.08 21.19 5.94
N GLN A 46 6.79 22.33 5.96
CA GLN A 46 6.22 23.62 5.56
C GLN A 46 6.05 23.68 4.04
N ARG A 47 7.05 23.18 3.29
CA ARG A 47 6.95 23.06 1.83
C ARG A 47 5.97 21.98 1.39
N TYR A 48 5.78 20.94 2.20
CA TYR A 48 4.80 19.87 1.95
C TYR A 48 3.35 20.29 2.24
N ALA A 49 3.14 21.31 3.06
CA ALA A 49 1.82 21.82 3.40
C ALA A 49 1.01 22.31 2.18
N GLY A 50 -0.29 22.52 2.36
CA GLY A 50 -1.22 22.95 1.31
C GLY A 50 -1.88 21.78 0.58
N ASP A 51 -2.41 22.07 -0.59
CA ASP A 51 -3.25 21.13 -1.34
C ASP A 51 -2.44 20.20 -2.24
N TRP A 52 -2.87 18.95 -2.29
CA TRP A 52 -2.39 17.91 -3.18
C TRP A 52 -3.58 17.21 -3.84
N TYR A 53 -3.47 17.01 -5.15
CA TYR A 53 -4.36 16.17 -5.93
C TYR A 53 -3.89 14.72 -5.83
N GLN A 54 -4.79 13.79 -5.53
CA GLN A 54 -4.51 12.36 -5.69
C GLN A 54 -4.66 12.01 -7.16
N VAL A 55 -3.55 11.74 -7.84
CA VAL A 55 -3.51 11.40 -9.27
C VAL A 55 -3.72 9.90 -9.46
N ALA A 56 -3.20 9.09 -8.57
CA ALA A 56 -3.47 7.66 -8.51
C ALA A 56 -3.41 7.17 -7.08
N ALA A 57 -4.13 6.08 -6.78
CA ALA A 57 -4.03 5.40 -5.50
C ALA A 57 -4.41 3.92 -5.61
N ILE A 58 -4.02 3.13 -4.62
CA ILE A 58 -4.62 1.81 -4.39
C ILE A 58 -6.03 2.06 -3.82
N PRO A 59 -7.11 1.58 -4.46
CA PRO A 59 -8.47 1.84 -4.00
C PRO A 59 -8.71 1.41 -2.55
N GLN A 60 -9.22 2.32 -1.73
CA GLN A 60 -9.53 2.07 -0.33
C GLN A 60 -11.03 2.10 -0.08
N LEU A 61 -11.51 1.28 0.87
CA LEU A 61 -12.94 1.22 1.20
C LEU A 61 -13.50 2.56 1.69
N PHE A 62 -12.69 3.40 2.32
CA PHE A 62 -13.11 4.73 2.79
C PHE A 62 -13.19 5.79 1.68
N GLU A 63 -12.80 5.46 0.44
CA GLU A 63 -12.88 6.34 -0.73
C GLU A 63 -13.97 5.92 -1.73
N ILE A 64 -14.77 4.88 -1.44
CA ILE A 64 -15.77 4.35 -2.39
C ILE A 64 -16.81 5.39 -2.83
N GLN A 65 -17.09 6.39 -2.00
CA GLN A 65 -18.01 7.49 -2.30
C GLN A 65 -17.40 8.56 -3.22
N CYS A 66 -16.08 8.53 -3.43
CA CYS A 66 -15.36 9.52 -4.21
C CYS A 66 -15.42 9.20 -5.70
N TRP A 67 -16.18 10.02 -6.43
CA TRP A 67 -16.30 9.90 -7.88
C TRP A 67 -15.15 10.58 -8.62
N LYS A 68 -14.75 11.77 -8.16
CA LYS A 68 -13.64 12.53 -8.75
C LYS A 68 -13.09 13.59 -7.79
N ASN A 69 -12.02 14.24 -8.20
CA ASN A 69 -11.43 15.40 -7.54
C ASN A 69 -11.00 15.13 -6.10
N VAL A 70 -10.39 13.95 -5.87
CA VAL A 70 -9.83 13.62 -4.55
C VAL A 70 -8.62 14.52 -4.29
N LYS A 71 -8.64 15.21 -3.16
CA LYS A 71 -7.56 16.07 -2.68
C LYS A 71 -7.25 15.80 -1.23
N ALA A 72 -5.98 15.89 -0.86
CA ALA A 72 -5.52 15.99 0.50
C ALA A 72 -4.96 17.41 0.74
N ARG A 73 -5.37 18.04 1.85
CA ARG A 73 -4.78 19.29 2.32
C ARG A 73 -4.07 19.05 3.63
N TYR A 74 -2.84 19.55 3.72
CA TYR A 74 -2.01 19.47 4.91
C TYR A 74 -1.79 20.86 5.53
N ASP A 75 -2.00 20.99 6.83
CA ASP A 75 -1.80 22.24 7.57
C ASP A 75 -0.92 21.98 8.81
N VAL A 76 0.26 22.60 8.90
CA VAL A 76 1.17 22.43 10.04
C VAL A 76 0.59 23.13 11.27
N GLN A 77 0.55 22.41 12.39
CA GLN A 77 -0.05 22.88 13.64
C GLN A 77 1.03 23.45 14.58
N THR A 78 0.59 24.26 15.55
CA THR A 78 1.49 24.89 16.54
C THR A 78 2.19 23.88 17.45
N ASP A 79 1.61 22.69 17.63
CA ASP A 79 2.19 21.59 18.39
C ASP A 79 3.10 20.66 17.56
N GLY A 80 3.40 21.04 16.32
CA GLY A 80 4.27 20.28 15.42
C GLY A 80 3.62 19.10 14.71
N THR A 81 2.35 18.80 14.99
CA THR A 81 1.60 17.81 14.19
C THR A 81 1.09 18.43 12.88
N ILE A 82 0.54 17.60 12.00
CA ILE A 82 0.00 18.02 10.70
C ILE A 82 -1.49 17.71 10.66
N GLY A 83 -2.32 18.73 10.46
CA GLY A 83 -3.74 18.55 10.15
C GLY A 83 -3.90 17.99 8.75
N VAL A 84 -4.79 17.00 8.59
CA VAL A 84 -5.08 16.36 7.30
C VAL A 84 -6.55 16.58 6.97
N ARG A 85 -6.85 17.08 5.78
CA ARG A 85 -8.22 17.18 5.27
C ARG A 85 -8.30 16.57 3.89
N ASN A 86 -8.99 15.44 3.78
CA ASN A 86 -9.26 14.82 2.49
C ASN A 86 -10.66 15.23 2.02
N THR A 87 -10.77 15.55 0.74
CA THR A 87 -12.04 15.94 0.11
C THR A 87 -12.19 15.27 -1.24
N CYS A 88 -13.43 15.05 -1.66
CA CYS A 88 -13.73 14.58 -3.02
C CYS A 88 -15.15 14.97 -3.43
N ARG A 89 -15.44 14.87 -4.74
CA ARG A 89 -16.79 15.04 -5.28
C ARG A 89 -17.44 13.67 -5.43
N THR A 90 -18.66 13.54 -4.93
CA THR A 90 -19.47 12.33 -5.04
C THR A 90 -20.17 12.27 -6.39
N ILE A 91 -20.74 11.10 -6.73
CA ILE A 91 -21.48 10.91 -7.98
C ILE A 91 -22.73 11.80 -8.09
N VAL A 92 -23.34 12.13 -6.93
CA VAL A 92 -24.50 13.03 -6.85
C VAL A 92 -24.11 14.51 -6.80
N GLY A 93 -22.82 14.83 -6.94
CA GLY A 93 -22.33 16.20 -6.96
C GLY A 93 -22.30 16.88 -5.59
N SER A 94 -22.27 16.14 -4.49
CA SER A 94 -21.93 16.69 -3.17
C SER A 94 -20.42 16.61 -2.92
N THR A 95 -19.91 17.35 -1.92
CA THR A 95 -18.52 17.22 -1.46
C THR A 95 -18.50 16.31 -0.24
N SER A 96 -17.69 15.25 -0.28
CA SER A 96 -17.35 14.46 0.89
C SER A 96 -16.07 15.03 1.52
N THR A 97 -15.98 15.05 2.84
CA THR A 97 -14.81 15.55 3.58
C THR A 97 -14.55 14.65 4.78
N VAL A 98 -13.28 14.32 5.00
CA VAL A 98 -12.81 13.67 6.23
C VAL A 98 -11.58 14.40 6.74
N THR A 99 -11.49 14.54 8.06
CA THR A 99 -10.40 15.25 8.73
C THR A 99 -9.63 14.30 9.64
N GLY A 100 -8.31 14.43 9.63
CA GLY A 100 -7.39 13.65 10.45
C GLY A 100 -6.28 14.51 11.03
N ARG A 101 -5.40 13.86 11.77
CA ARG A 101 -4.14 14.43 12.25
C ARG A 101 -3.01 13.43 12.04
N ALA A 102 -1.86 13.92 11.60
CA ALA A 102 -0.64 13.15 11.44
C ALA A 102 0.44 13.64 12.40
N ARG A 103 1.29 12.72 12.85
CA ARG A 103 2.52 13.02 13.57
C ARG A 103 3.70 12.32 12.90
N SER A 104 4.88 12.94 12.91
CA SER A 104 6.10 12.26 12.45
C SER A 104 6.54 11.21 13.47
N GLU A 105 7.01 10.07 12.96
CA GLU A 105 7.66 9.02 13.76
C GLU A 105 9.20 9.11 13.68
N ASN A 106 9.75 9.95 12.79
CA ASN A 106 11.18 10.10 12.57
C ASN A 106 11.66 11.57 12.48
N PRO A 107 11.38 12.46 13.45
CA PRO A 107 11.98 13.79 13.46
C PRO A 107 13.53 13.73 13.53
N PRO A 108 14.27 14.60 12.83
CA PRO A 108 13.79 15.71 12.01
C PRO A 108 13.54 15.35 10.52
N ALA A 109 13.69 14.08 10.12
CA ALA A 109 13.53 13.67 8.73
C ALA A 109 12.07 13.80 8.25
N ASN A 110 11.08 13.54 9.11
CA ASN A 110 9.65 13.72 8.81
C ASN A 110 9.11 12.96 7.59
N SER A 111 9.82 11.94 7.09
CA SER A 111 9.41 11.13 5.95
C SER A 111 8.52 9.94 6.30
N ALA A 112 8.40 9.60 7.58
CA ALA A 112 7.50 8.57 8.08
C ALA A 112 6.52 9.17 9.10
N LEU A 113 5.22 9.01 8.85
CA LEU A 113 4.15 9.58 9.65
C LEU A 113 3.13 8.52 10.04
N THR A 114 2.50 8.74 11.19
CA THR A 114 1.26 8.06 11.55
C THR A 114 0.11 9.04 11.43
N VAL A 115 -0.80 8.76 10.51
CA VAL A 115 -2.04 9.50 10.26
C VAL A 115 -3.18 8.82 11.02
N SER A 116 -3.97 9.61 11.73
CA SER A 116 -5.19 9.18 12.40
C SER A 116 -6.38 9.95 11.88
N PHE A 117 -7.45 9.22 11.56
CA PHE A 117 -8.80 9.75 11.33
C PHE A 117 -9.75 9.40 12.48
N LEU A 118 -9.23 8.77 13.55
CA LEU A 118 -9.98 8.35 14.72
C LEU A 118 -9.78 9.34 15.86
N ARG A 119 -10.88 9.88 16.38
CA ARG A 119 -10.87 10.87 17.46
C ARG A 119 -11.81 10.42 18.60
N LEU A 120 -11.30 10.48 19.83
CA LEU A 120 -12.08 10.22 21.05
C LEU A 120 -12.02 11.46 21.95
N GLY A 121 -13.15 12.17 22.05
CA GLY A 121 -13.17 13.51 22.65
C GLY A 121 -12.26 14.47 21.89
N ASP A 122 -11.27 15.05 22.56
CA ASP A 122 -10.29 15.96 21.96
C ASP A 122 -8.96 15.30 21.57
N ARG A 123 -8.87 13.97 21.67
CA ARG A 123 -7.63 13.23 21.42
C ARG A 123 -7.72 12.39 20.14
N TRP A 124 -6.67 12.49 19.32
CA TRP A 124 -6.45 11.62 18.16
C TRP A 124 -5.88 10.27 18.62
N ILE A 125 -6.41 9.18 18.08
CA ILE A 125 -5.98 7.82 18.41
C ILE A 125 -5.07 7.32 17.29
N TYR A 126 -3.79 7.14 17.60
CA TYR A 126 -2.79 6.64 16.65
C TYR A 126 -2.64 5.13 16.84
N LEU A 127 -2.76 4.38 15.73
CA LEU A 127 -2.51 2.94 15.71
C LEU A 127 -1.04 2.68 15.34
N ASN A 128 -0.52 1.51 15.69
CA ASN A 128 0.91 1.21 15.72
C ASN A 128 1.63 1.50 14.39
N GLY A 129 2.76 2.21 14.49
CA GLY A 129 3.71 2.41 13.39
C GLY A 129 3.26 3.40 12.32
N PRO A 130 4.19 3.82 11.44
CA PRO A 130 3.86 4.72 10.35
C PRO A 130 2.94 4.04 9.35
N ASN A 131 1.87 4.73 8.96
CA ASN A 131 0.94 4.31 7.91
C ASN A 131 0.93 5.29 6.71
N TYR A 132 1.86 6.24 6.71
CA TYR A 132 2.07 7.21 5.66
C TYR A 132 3.57 7.48 5.57
N VAL A 133 4.22 6.88 4.56
CA VAL A 133 5.65 6.96 4.33
C VAL A 133 5.89 7.60 2.98
N ILE A 134 6.58 8.74 2.96
CA ILE A 134 6.93 9.46 1.74
C ILE A 134 8.15 8.78 1.14
N ILE A 135 7.95 8.04 0.06
CA ILE A 135 8.97 7.20 -0.60
C ILE A 135 9.50 7.80 -1.91
N GLY A 136 8.85 8.85 -2.41
CA GLY A 136 9.35 9.68 -3.49
C GLY A 136 8.86 11.10 -3.32
N LEU A 137 9.73 12.07 -3.58
CA LEU A 137 9.42 13.48 -3.47
C LEU A 137 10.25 14.28 -4.47
N ASP A 138 9.56 15.09 -5.24
CA ASP A 138 10.14 16.06 -6.14
C ASP A 138 10.91 17.16 -5.36
N PRO A 139 12.12 17.60 -5.77
CA PRO A 139 12.87 18.64 -5.07
C PRO A 139 12.12 19.98 -4.96
N GLU A 140 11.25 20.27 -5.92
CA GLU A 140 10.38 21.44 -5.96
C GLU A 140 8.99 21.18 -5.31
N TYR A 141 8.77 19.99 -4.74
CA TYR A 141 7.54 19.57 -4.08
C TYR A 141 6.32 19.61 -5.02
N ARG A 142 6.55 19.33 -6.31
CA ARG A 142 5.49 19.30 -7.34
C ARG A 142 4.70 17.99 -7.35
N TRP A 143 5.34 16.88 -7.02
CA TRP A 143 4.72 15.56 -6.88
C TRP A 143 5.32 14.80 -5.69
N ALA A 144 4.57 13.83 -5.17
CA ALA A 144 5.02 12.92 -4.12
C ALA A 144 4.45 11.52 -4.33
N VAL A 145 5.17 10.50 -3.85
CA VAL A 145 4.70 9.13 -3.77
C VAL A 145 4.72 8.70 -2.32
N VAL A 146 3.59 8.18 -1.86
CA VAL A 146 3.36 7.77 -0.49
C VAL A 146 2.98 6.30 -0.46
N GLY A 147 3.51 5.57 0.51
CA GLY A 147 3.15 4.19 0.80
C GLY A 147 2.91 3.91 2.27
N ASP A 148 2.65 2.65 2.59
CA ASP A 148 2.62 2.08 3.94
C ASP A 148 3.48 0.80 4.00
N PRO A 149 3.97 0.41 5.19
CA PRO A 149 4.89 -0.74 5.33
C PRO A 149 4.40 -2.04 4.70
N ASP A 150 3.08 -2.27 4.70
CA ASP A 150 2.45 -3.49 4.21
C ASP A 150 2.08 -3.40 2.71
N ARG A 151 2.27 -2.24 2.08
CA ARG A 151 1.89 -1.93 0.68
C ARG A 151 0.41 -2.14 0.40
N SER A 152 -0.41 -2.06 1.45
CA SER A 152 -1.86 -2.21 1.37
C SER A 152 -2.57 -0.94 0.88
N SER A 153 -1.84 0.18 0.90
CA SER A 153 -2.22 1.51 0.46
C SER A 153 -1.06 2.17 -0.28
N GLY A 154 -1.38 3.19 -1.06
CA GLY A 154 -0.38 3.96 -1.77
C GLY A 154 -1.02 5.08 -2.55
N PHE A 155 -0.33 6.21 -2.64
CA PHE A 155 -0.85 7.43 -3.25
C PHE A 155 0.22 8.08 -4.12
N VAL A 156 -0.17 8.48 -5.33
CA VAL A 156 0.60 9.39 -6.18
C VAL A 156 -0.07 10.76 -6.09
N LEU A 157 0.64 11.73 -5.54
CA LEU A 157 0.16 13.07 -5.27
C LEU A 157 0.80 14.08 -6.21
N SER A 158 0.05 15.10 -6.62
CA SER A 158 0.54 16.22 -7.44
C SER A 158 0.00 17.55 -6.94
N ARG A 159 0.76 18.64 -7.13
CA ARG A 159 0.25 20.01 -6.93
C ARG A 159 -0.71 20.45 -8.03
N GLU A 160 -0.71 19.74 -9.16
CA GLU A 160 -1.61 19.96 -10.29
C GLU A 160 -2.57 18.77 -10.49
N PRO A 161 -3.69 18.93 -11.22
CA PRO A 161 -4.64 17.84 -11.47
C PRO A 161 -4.07 16.64 -12.24
N ALA A 162 -2.90 16.80 -12.88
CA ALA A 162 -2.17 15.75 -13.57
C ALA A 162 -0.67 15.84 -13.30
N LEU A 163 0.03 14.77 -13.64
CA LEU A 163 1.48 14.74 -13.80
C LEU A 163 1.81 14.82 -15.30
N ASP A 164 2.92 15.46 -15.63
CA ASP A 164 3.50 15.30 -16.97
C ASP A 164 4.09 13.89 -17.15
N ALA A 165 4.50 13.56 -18.38
CA ALA A 165 4.99 12.22 -18.71
C ALA A 165 6.26 11.84 -17.93
N GLY A 166 7.16 12.80 -17.66
CA GLY A 166 8.39 12.56 -16.92
C GLY A 166 8.13 12.33 -15.45
N GLN A 167 7.28 13.17 -14.85
CA GLN A 167 6.84 13.02 -13.47
C GLN A 167 6.09 11.71 -13.24
N LEU A 168 5.20 11.32 -14.16
CA LEU A 168 4.48 10.05 -14.10
C LEU A 168 5.44 8.85 -14.16
N ALA A 169 6.43 8.89 -15.06
CA ALA A 169 7.44 7.84 -15.17
C ALA A 169 8.27 7.74 -13.89
N ALA A 170 8.67 8.88 -13.31
CA ALA A 170 9.41 8.91 -12.04
C ALA A 170 8.57 8.32 -10.88
N ALA A 171 7.29 8.70 -10.76
CA ALA A 171 6.41 8.17 -9.73
C ALA A 171 6.23 6.64 -9.85
N LYS A 172 6.05 6.13 -11.07
CA LYS A 172 5.98 4.68 -11.35
C LYS A 172 7.27 3.97 -10.95
N ALA A 173 8.43 4.53 -11.31
CA ALA A 173 9.73 3.96 -10.96
C ALA A 173 9.92 3.89 -9.43
N VAL A 174 9.53 4.93 -8.68
CA VAL A 174 9.57 4.92 -7.21
C VAL A 174 8.70 3.81 -6.63
N LEU A 175 7.47 3.65 -7.12
CA LEU A 175 6.55 2.61 -6.66
C LEU A 175 7.14 1.22 -6.90
N THR A 176 7.60 0.92 -8.13
CA THR A 176 8.20 -0.37 -8.47
C THR A 176 9.47 -0.65 -7.66
N ALA A 177 10.34 0.35 -7.48
CA ALA A 177 11.55 0.21 -6.66
C ALA A 177 11.26 -0.08 -5.18
N ASN A 178 10.08 0.31 -4.71
CA ASN A 178 9.59 0.03 -3.37
C ASN A 178 8.71 -1.23 -3.32
N GLY A 179 8.59 -2.01 -4.39
CA GLY A 179 7.91 -3.31 -4.38
C GLY A 179 6.38 -3.23 -4.54
N TYR A 180 5.85 -2.12 -5.03
CA TYR A 180 4.44 -2.02 -5.43
C TYR A 180 4.20 -2.62 -6.82
N ASP A 181 3.07 -3.31 -6.99
CA ASP A 181 2.50 -3.60 -8.31
C ASP A 181 1.71 -2.38 -8.80
N LEU A 182 2.05 -1.88 -9.99
CA LEU A 182 1.36 -0.73 -10.58
C LEU A 182 -0.08 -1.05 -10.97
N CYS A 183 -0.44 -2.32 -11.17
CA CYS A 183 -1.79 -2.73 -11.49
C CYS A 183 -2.75 -2.70 -10.28
N ASP A 184 -2.23 -2.63 -9.05
CA ASP A 184 -3.04 -2.39 -7.86
C ASP A 184 -3.53 -0.93 -7.79
N PHE A 185 -2.83 -0.02 -8.47
CA PHE A 185 -3.17 1.40 -8.52
C PHE A 185 -4.22 1.68 -9.60
N ARG A 186 -5.09 2.65 -9.28
CA ARG A 186 -6.04 3.24 -10.22
C ARG A 186 -5.77 4.72 -10.37
N THR A 187 -5.83 5.20 -11.60
CA THR A 187 -5.81 6.64 -11.88
C THR A 187 -7.11 7.24 -11.34
N THR A 188 -6.97 8.28 -10.52
CA THR A 188 -8.08 9.03 -9.95
C THR A 188 -8.56 10.07 -10.96
N ARG A 189 -9.88 10.15 -11.15
CA ARG A 189 -10.46 11.17 -12.02
C ARG A 189 -10.25 12.57 -11.41
N GLN A 190 -9.62 13.45 -12.16
CA GLN A 190 -9.43 14.87 -11.82
C GLN A 190 -9.96 15.75 -12.95
N ASP A 191 -10.67 16.83 -12.62
CA ASP A 191 -11.03 17.85 -13.61
C ASP A 191 -9.75 18.55 -14.10
N GLY A 192 -9.50 18.53 -15.41
CA GLY A 192 -8.24 18.99 -16.00
C GLY A 192 -7.08 17.99 -15.91
N GLY A 193 -7.33 16.78 -15.40
CA GLY A 193 -6.33 15.71 -15.31
C GLY A 193 -6.60 14.51 -16.21
N ALA A 194 -5.87 13.42 -15.97
CA ALA A 194 -6.07 12.17 -16.68
C ALA A 194 -7.45 11.55 -16.37
N ARG A 195 -7.97 10.75 -17.32
CA ARG A 195 -9.19 9.97 -17.09
C ARG A 195 -8.90 8.84 -16.11
N ALA A 196 -9.92 8.46 -15.32
CA ALA A 196 -9.81 7.29 -14.46
C ALA A 196 -9.58 6.01 -15.29
N GLY A 197 -8.77 5.11 -14.74
CA GLY A 197 -8.35 3.89 -15.44
C GLY A 197 -7.31 3.10 -14.67
N ALA A 198 -6.78 2.04 -15.30
CA ALA A 198 -5.60 1.35 -14.81
C ALA A 198 -4.40 2.31 -14.74
N PHE A 199 -3.51 2.06 -13.78
CA PHE A 199 -2.27 2.82 -13.63
C PHE A 199 -1.06 2.10 -14.23
N CYS A 200 -1.08 0.77 -14.29
CA CYS A 200 -0.36 0.03 -15.32
C CYS A 200 -1.02 0.31 -16.70
#